data_AF-A0A3C0BE85-F1
#
_entry.id   AF-A0A3C0BE85-F1
#
_cell.length_a   1.000
_cell.length_b   1.000
_cell.length_c   1.000
_cell.angle_alpha   90.00
_cell.angle_beta   90.00
_cell.angle_gamma   90.00
#
_symmetry.space_group_name_H-M   'P 1'
#
loop_
_entity.id
_entity.type
_entity.pdbx_description
1 polymer ?
#
loop_
_entity_poly.entity_id
_entity_poly.type
_entity_poly.pdbx_seq_one_letter_code
_entity_poly.pdbx_strand_id
1 'polypeptide(L)'
;MSYATFTILDIEVDGKVSILEYDNPQTIVMRGTDVFEPEWACVMLSGDKNAGKELKSCEFYPEKEDRIIVMSDGVAQSGLGGGKYLFGWGRDNVLTYVHELVNNEPDISALNLAHKVVNMANLNDAYMPMDDTSCGVVYFREPRQMMICTGPPFEMENDVVFANMVNDFKGKKVICGATTADIIARVLNREIEDSFNFDDPDLPPVSYMEGADLITEGILTLGKVTEILKQYNSTTRLSKGPADRIVKMLLESDEIHFLIGTRINIAHQDPNLPVELEIRRTVVKRIARLLEDKFLKEVSLTFI
;
A
#
# COMPACT_ATOMS: atom_id res chain seq x y z
N MET A 1 -26.15 -0.44 -30.53
CA MET A 1 -25.26 0.73 -30.37
C MET A 1 -24.44 0.46 -29.13
N SER A 2 -23.12 0.42 -29.23
CA SER A 2 -22.25 0.40 -28.04
C SER A 2 -22.07 1.84 -27.56
N TYR A 3 -22.58 2.12 -26.38
CA TYR A 3 -22.33 3.36 -25.65
C TYR A 3 -21.33 3.04 -24.54
N ALA A 4 -20.33 3.89 -24.34
CA ALA A 4 -19.38 3.74 -23.26
C ALA A 4 -19.11 5.12 -22.67
N THR A 5 -19.24 5.22 -21.35
CA THR A 5 -18.77 6.37 -20.57
C THR A 5 -17.28 6.21 -20.29
N PHE A 6 -16.59 7.29 -19.98
CA PHE A 6 -15.20 7.22 -19.53
C PHE A 6 -14.80 8.43 -18.70
N THR A 7 -13.80 8.21 -17.86
CA THR A 7 -13.02 9.25 -17.19
C THR A 7 -11.55 8.97 -17.50
N ILE A 8 -10.85 9.96 -18.03
CA ILE A 8 -9.42 9.90 -18.31
C ILE A 8 -8.74 10.86 -17.33
N LEU A 9 -7.80 10.31 -16.56
CA LEU A 9 -6.93 11.05 -15.68
C LEU A 9 -5.51 10.96 -16.24
N ASP A 10 -4.95 12.10 -16.62
CA ASP A 10 -3.56 12.22 -17.09
C ASP A 10 -2.75 13.03 -16.06
N ILE A 11 -1.59 12.49 -15.66
CA ILE A 11 -0.71 13.08 -14.65
C ILE A 11 0.67 13.19 -15.27
N GLU A 12 1.07 14.41 -15.58
CA GLU A 12 2.35 14.71 -16.20
C GLU A 12 3.50 14.59 -15.18
N VAL A 13 4.73 14.43 -15.70
CA VAL A 13 5.95 14.31 -14.87
C VAL A 13 6.21 15.57 -14.04
N ASP A 14 5.78 16.73 -14.53
CA ASP A 14 5.86 18.01 -13.81
C ASP A 14 4.75 18.19 -12.76
N GLY A 15 3.88 17.18 -12.62
CA GLY A 15 2.78 17.12 -11.65
C GLY A 15 1.47 17.70 -12.18
N LYS A 16 1.40 18.26 -13.39
CA LYS A 16 0.14 18.79 -13.92
C LYS A 16 -0.87 17.65 -14.09
N VAL A 17 -2.06 17.83 -13.55
CA VAL A 17 -3.18 16.90 -13.69
C VAL A 17 -4.17 17.44 -14.70
N SER A 18 -4.57 16.59 -15.64
CA SER A 18 -5.65 16.85 -16.60
C SER A 18 -6.72 15.77 -16.48
N ILE A 19 -7.98 16.17 -16.33
CA ILE A 19 -9.12 15.25 -16.24
C ILE A 19 -10.06 15.50 -17.40
N LEU A 20 -10.50 14.44 -18.07
CA LEU A 20 -11.51 14.47 -19.13
C LEU A 20 -12.61 13.44 -18.84
N GLU A 21 -13.85 13.88 -18.86
CA GLU A 21 -15.01 13.08 -18.51
C GLU A 21 -16.07 13.11 -19.60
N TYR A 22 -16.63 11.93 -19.84
CA TYR A 22 -17.73 11.71 -20.76
C TYR A 22 -18.80 10.86 -20.07
N ASP A 23 -19.88 11.51 -19.66
CA ASP A 23 -21.09 10.95 -19.01
C ASP A 23 -20.89 10.15 -17.70
N ASN A 24 -19.66 9.94 -17.23
CA ASN A 24 -19.41 9.39 -15.90
C ASN A 24 -19.77 10.39 -14.79
N PRO A 25 -20.01 9.91 -13.56
CA PRO A 25 -20.09 10.78 -12.39
C PRO A 25 -18.85 11.67 -12.29
N GLN A 26 -19.08 12.97 -12.05
CA GLN A 26 -18.00 13.95 -12.00
C GLN A 26 -17.01 13.61 -10.87
N THR A 27 -15.73 13.66 -11.18
CA THR A 27 -14.63 13.37 -10.27
C THR A 27 -14.71 14.24 -9.02
N ILE A 28 -14.36 13.64 -7.88
CA ILE A 28 -14.18 14.36 -6.62
C ILE A 28 -12.69 14.63 -6.43
N VAL A 29 -12.35 15.88 -6.12
CA VAL A 29 -11.00 16.24 -5.72
C VAL A 29 -11.03 16.75 -4.27
N MET A 30 -10.18 16.17 -3.44
CA MET A 30 -9.94 16.62 -2.07
C MET A 30 -8.60 17.36 -2.04
N ARG A 31 -8.56 18.50 -1.37
CA ARG A 31 -7.32 19.23 -1.06
C ARG A 31 -7.00 19.10 0.42
N GLY A 32 -6.06 18.20 0.73
CA GLY A 32 -5.90 17.69 2.09
C GLY A 32 -7.20 17.09 2.62
N THR A 33 -7.81 17.73 3.61
CA THR A 33 -9.09 17.33 4.22
C THR A 33 -10.31 18.06 3.65
N ASP A 34 -10.11 19.11 2.86
CA ASP A 34 -11.18 19.96 2.33
C ASP A 34 -11.59 19.52 0.92
N VAL A 35 -12.80 19.90 0.50
CA VAL A 35 -13.27 19.69 -0.88
C VAL A 35 -12.66 20.75 -1.79
N PHE A 36 -12.11 20.32 -2.92
CA PHE A 36 -11.59 21.22 -3.95
C PHE A 36 -12.38 21.04 -5.25
N GLU A 37 -12.94 22.13 -5.76
CA GLU A 37 -13.68 22.14 -7.02
C GLU A 37 -12.82 22.84 -8.09
N PRO A 38 -12.13 22.08 -8.96
CA PRO A 38 -11.33 22.68 -10.03
C PRO A 38 -12.22 23.39 -11.06
N GLU A 39 -11.62 24.28 -11.86
CA GLU A 39 -12.35 24.97 -12.92
C GLU A 39 -12.67 24.01 -14.07
N TRP A 40 -13.92 23.56 -14.13
CA TRP A 40 -14.41 22.68 -15.18
C TRP A 40 -14.85 23.47 -16.42
N ALA A 41 -14.27 23.12 -17.57
CA ALA A 41 -14.76 23.51 -18.88
C ALA A 41 -15.71 22.43 -19.44
N CYS A 42 -16.77 22.86 -20.15
CA CYS A 42 -17.67 21.97 -20.87
C CYS A 42 -17.57 22.22 -22.37
N VAL A 43 -17.33 21.16 -23.14
CA VAL A 43 -17.22 21.19 -24.60
C VAL A 43 -18.35 20.35 -25.19
N MET A 44 -19.20 20.98 -26.01
CA MET A 44 -20.27 20.29 -26.74
C MET A 44 -19.71 19.65 -28.01
N LEU A 45 -19.86 18.34 -28.15
CA LEU A 45 -19.46 17.63 -29.36
C LEU A 45 -20.40 17.98 -30.53
N SER A 46 -19.79 18.32 -31.68
CA SER A 46 -20.50 18.87 -32.84
C SER A 46 -20.60 17.91 -34.04
N GLY A 47 -20.04 16.70 -33.96
CA GLY A 47 -19.95 15.78 -35.10
C GLY A 47 -21.19 14.89 -35.30
N ASP A 48 -21.44 14.45 -36.55
CA ASP A 48 -22.69 13.76 -36.98
C ASP A 48 -23.14 12.56 -36.11
N LYS A 49 -22.20 11.80 -35.52
CA LYS A 49 -22.52 10.64 -34.65
C LYS A 49 -22.63 10.97 -33.16
N ASN A 50 -22.09 12.10 -32.73
CA ASN A 50 -21.95 12.47 -31.31
C ASN A 50 -22.49 13.88 -31.00
N ALA A 51 -23.27 14.46 -31.91
CA ALA A 51 -23.81 15.80 -31.77
C ALA A 51 -24.68 15.91 -30.50
N GLY A 52 -24.39 16.93 -29.69
CA GLY A 52 -25.15 17.22 -28.47
C GLY A 52 -24.66 16.52 -27.20
N LYS A 53 -23.57 15.74 -27.27
CA LYS A 53 -22.96 15.15 -26.08
C LYS A 53 -21.97 16.12 -25.43
N GLU A 54 -21.88 16.05 -24.10
CA GLU A 54 -21.04 16.93 -23.28
C GLU A 54 -19.73 16.24 -22.91
N LEU A 55 -18.60 16.94 -23.09
CA LEU A 55 -17.33 16.57 -22.50
C LEU A 55 -16.98 17.59 -21.43
N LYS A 56 -16.64 17.12 -20.23
CA LYS A 56 -16.15 17.97 -19.15
C LYS A 56 -14.65 17.78 -18.99
N SER A 57 -13.91 18.86 -18.83
CA SER A 57 -12.48 18.80 -18.60
C SER A 57 -12.02 19.82 -17.59
N CYS A 58 -11.03 19.49 -16.78
CA CYS A 58 -10.33 20.44 -15.94
C CYS A 58 -8.84 20.14 -15.92
N GLU A 59 -8.04 21.15 -15.55
CA GLU A 59 -6.61 21.03 -15.33
C GLU A 59 -6.24 21.73 -14.03
N PHE A 60 -5.34 21.14 -13.24
CA PHE A 60 -4.84 21.77 -12.02
C PHE A 60 -3.49 21.17 -11.61
N TYR A 61 -2.79 21.88 -10.72
CA TYR A 61 -1.61 21.34 -10.05
C TYR A 61 -2.03 20.79 -8.67
N PRO A 62 -1.73 19.52 -8.36
CA PRO A 62 -2.06 18.91 -7.09
C PRO A 62 -1.12 19.42 -6.00
N GLU A 63 -1.64 19.48 -4.78
CA GLU A 63 -0.87 19.79 -3.58
C GLU A 63 -0.60 18.51 -2.77
N LYS A 64 0.33 18.60 -1.80
CA LYS A 64 0.57 17.49 -0.87
C LYS A 64 -0.73 17.20 -0.11
N GLU A 65 -1.06 15.93 -0.01
CA GLU A 65 -2.27 15.37 0.59
C GLU A 65 -3.53 15.45 -0.28
N ASP A 66 -3.43 15.90 -1.53
CA ASP A 66 -4.55 15.89 -2.46
C ASP A 66 -4.95 14.47 -2.86
N ARG A 67 -6.26 14.27 -3.05
CA ARG A 67 -6.81 12.99 -3.53
C ARG A 67 -7.77 13.22 -4.68
N ILE A 68 -7.64 12.42 -5.72
CA ILE A 68 -8.56 12.40 -6.87
C ILE A 68 -9.33 11.09 -6.79
N ILE A 69 -10.66 11.17 -6.72
CA ILE A 69 -11.55 10.03 -6.60
C ILE A 69 -12.43 9.98 -7.85
N VAL A 70 -12.21 8.96 -8.68
CA VAL A 70 -13.01 8.64 -9.86
C VAL A 70 -13.91 7.45 -9.57
N MET A 71 -15.12 7.42 -10.11
CA MET A 71 -16.08 6.35 -9.84
C MET A 71 -16.94 6.04 -11.07
N SER A 72 -17.42 4.80 -11.17
CA SER A 72 -18.48 4.46 -12.12
C SER A 72 -19.85 4.92 -11.63
N ASP A 73 -20.81 4.97 -12.54
CA ASP A 73 -22.22 5.16 -12.23
C ASP A 73 -22.76 4.10 -11.25
N GLY A 74 -22.28 2.86 -11.29
CA GLY A 74 -22.62 1.84 -10.27
C GLY A 74 -22.40 2.31 -8.82
N VAL A 75 -21.38 3.15 -8.55
CA VAL A 75 -21.22 3.79 -7.22
C VAL A 75 -22.30 4.85 -6.99
N ALA A 76 -22.42 5.80 -7.91
CA ALA A 76 -23.32 6.95 -7.78
C ALA A 76 -24.82 6.55 -7.82
N GLN A 77 -25.17 5.44 -8.46
CA GLN A 77 -26.54 4.95 -8.58
C GLN A 77 -26.88 3.88 -7.54
N SER A 78 -25.94 3.46 -6.70
CA SER A 78 -26.21 2.47 -5.65
C SER A 78 -27.38 2.91 -4.74
N GLY A 79 -28.23 1.95 -4.37
CA GLY A 79 -29.46 2.15 -3.61
C GLY A 79 -30.67 2.63 -4.44
N LEU A 80 -30.53 2.84 -5.75
CA LEU A 80 -31.60 3.32 -6.62
C LEU A 80 -32.85 2.42 -6.53
N GLY A 81 -34.02 3.05 -6.39
CA GLY A 81 -35.30 2.34 -6.33
C GLY A 81 -35.67 1.76 -4.95
N GLY A 82 -34.85 1.96 -3.91
CA GLY A 82 -35.16 1.46 -2.57
C GLY A 82 -34.48 2.20 -1.41
N GLY A 83 -34.99 1.99 -0.19
CA GLY A 83 -34.35 2.43 1.05
C GLY A 83 -34.13 3.96 1.18
N LYS A 84 -32.95 4.34 1.68
CA LYS A 84 -32.56 5.73 1.95
C LYS A 84 -32.27 6.54 0.67
N TYR A 85 -31.85 5.87 -0.41
CA TYR A 85 -31.34 6.50 -1.63
C TYR A 85 -32.24 6.20 -2.83
N LEU A 86 -33.52 6.60 -2.75
CA LEU A 86 -34.53 6.31 -3.79
C LEU A 86 -34.10 6.72 -5.21
N PHE A 87 -33.28 7.77 -5.33
CA PHE A 87 -32.75 8.31 -6.60
C PHE A 87 -31.27 7.95 -6.83
N GLY A 88 -30.75 6.93 -6.14
CA GLY A 88 -29.33 6.58 -6.13
C GLY A 88 -28.56 7.36 -5.06
N TRP A 89 -27.37 6.87 -4.72
CA TRP A 89 -26.52 7.47 -3.69
C TRP A 89 -26.16 8.91 -4.06
N GLY A 90 -25.83 9.18 -5.32
CA GLY A 90 -25.53 10.50 -5.85
C GLY A 90 -24.12 11.00 -5.48
N ARG A 91 -23.49 11.73 -6.40
CA ARG A 91 -22.12 12.25 -6.23
C ARG A 91 -21.95 13.02 -4.92
N ASP A 92 -22.91 13.87 -4.54
CA ASP A 92 -22.79 14.73 -3.36
C ASP A 92 -22.79 13.94 -2.04
N ASN A 93 -23.52 12.83 -1.97
CA ASN A 93 -23.47 11.95 -0.79
C ASN A 93 -22.17 11.12 -0.77
N VAL A 94 -21.65 10.73 -1.93
CA VAL A 94 -20.32 10.10 -2.02
C VAL A 94 -19.25 11.09 -1.54
N LEU A 95 -19.31 12.35 -1.99
CA LEU A 95 -18.43 13.43 -1.55
C LEU A 95 -18.48 13.61 -0.03
N THR A 96 -19.68 13.69 0.54
CA THR A 96 -19.87 13.83 1.99
C THR A 96 -19.22 12.66 2.74
N TYR A 97 -19.44 11.43 2.26
CA TYR A 97 -18.86 10.24 2.86
C TYR A 97 -17.32 10.21 2.74
N VAL A 98 -16.76 10.54 1.57
CA VAL A 98 -15.31 10.64 1.36
C VAL A 98 -14.71 11.71 2.27
N HIS A 99 -15.34 12.88 2.36
CA HIS A 99 -14.91 13.96 3.22
C HIS A 99 -14.90 13.54 4.71
N GLU A 100 -15.93 12.83 5.18
CA GLU A 100 -15.95 12.25 6.53
C GLU A 100 -14.83 11.23 6.76
N LEU A 101 -14.58 10.35 5.79
CA LEU A 101 -13.50 9.36 5.90
C LEU A 101 -12.13 10.00 5.99
N VAL A 102 -11.84 10.98 5.12
CA VAL A 102 -10.55 11.68 5.08
C VAL A 102 -10.36 12.55 6.32
N ASN A 103 -11.41 13.19 6.85
CA ASN A 103 -11.30 13.94 8.10
C ASN A 103 -11.02 13.03 9.32
N ASN A 104 -11.61 11.85 9.36
CA ASN A 104 -11.41 10.90 10.46
C ASN A 104 -10.05 10.17 10.39
N GLU A 105 -9.57 9.89 9.18
CA GLU A 105 -8.31 9.18 8.91
C GLU A 105 -7.54 9.93 7.80
N PRO A 106 -6.85 11.05 8.12
CA PRO A 106 -6.19 11.91 7.14
C PRO A 106 -5.09 11.23 6.33
N ASP A 107 -4.57 10.10 6.81
CA ASP A 107 -3.56 9.27 6.17
C ASP A 107 -4.16 8.00 5.52
N ILE A 108 -5.48 7.92 5.35
CA ILE A 108 -6.13 6.79 4.68
C ILE A 108 -5.50 6.56 3.29
N SER A 109 -5.11 5.31 3.01
CA SER A 109 -4.51 4.95 1.73
C SER A 109 -5.52 5.03 0.59
N ALA A 110 -5.04 5.28 -0.63
CA ALA A 110 -5.88 5.29 -1.83
C ALA A 110 -6.69 3.99 -1.98
N LEU A 111 -6.05 2.84 -1.74
CA LEU A 111 -6.69 1.53 -1.79
C LEU A 111 -7.81 1.40 -0.75
N ASN A 112 -7.56 1.78 0.50
CA ASN A 112 -8.56 1.69 1.56
C ASN A 112 -9.73 2.64 1.32
N LEU A 113 -9.47 3.86 0.84
CA LEU A 113 -10.52 4.81 0.50
C LEU A 113 -11.40 4.28 -0.64
N ALA A 114 -10.80 3.76 -1.71
CA ALA A 114 -11.53 3.13 -2.81
C ALA A 114 -12.39 1.95 -2.33
N HIS A 115 -11.83 1.06 -1.51
CA HIS A 115 -12.57 -0.06 -0.92
C HIS A 115 -13.73 0.40 -0.05
N LYS A 116 -13.54 1.43 0.79
CA LYS A 116 -14.62 1.96 1.65
C LYS A 116 -15.76 2.52 0.79
N VAL A 117 -15.47 3.22 -0.30
CA VAL A 117 -16.50 3.72 -1.24
C VAL A 117 -17.26 2.57 -1.91
N VAL A 118 -16.56 1.58 -2.47
CA VAL A 118 -17.21 0.42 -3.12
C VAL A 118 -18.04 -0.40 -2.12
N ASN A 119 -17.53 -0.62 -0.91
CA ASN A 119 -18.25 -1.35 0.13
C ASN A 119 -19.51 -0.59 0.58
N MET A 120 -19.44 0.73 0.66
CA MET A 120 -20.62 1.55 0.97
C MET A 120 -21.66 1.50 -0.15
N ALA A 121 -21.24 1.54 -1.41
CA ALA A 121 -22.15 1.34 -2.55
C ALA A 121 -22.82 -0.05 -2.51
N ASN A 122 -22.04 -1.11 -2.27
CA ASN A 122 -22.58 -2.46 -2.11
C ASN A 122 -23.55 -2.57 -0.92
N LEU A 123 -23.28 -1.86 0.18
CA LEU A 123 -24.21 -1.78 1.32
C LEU A 123 -25.53 -1.07 0.94
N ASN A 124 -25.46 0.00 0.16
CA ASN A 124 -26.66 0.70 -0.34
C ASN A 124 -27.56 -0.22 -1.16
N ASP A 125 -26.95 -1.18 -1.89
CA ASP A 125 -27.63 -2.23 -2.66
C ASP A 125 -27.97 -3.49 -1.84
N ALA A 126 -27.93 -3.41 -0.50
CA ALA A 126 -28.18 -4.53 0.39
C ALA A 126 -27.30 -5.78 0.10
N TYR A 127 -26.04 -5.54 -0.27
CA TYR A 127 -25.04 -6.55 -0.64
C TYR A 127 -25.34 -7.33 -1.93
N MET A 128 -26.24 -6.82 -2.76
CA MET A 128 -26.55 -7.36 -4.08
C MET A 128 -26.40 -6.27 -5.13
N PRO A 129 -25.16 -6.01 -5.61
CA PRO A 129 -24.90 -4.97 -6.60
C PRO A 129 -25.78 -5.14 -7.83
N MET A 130 -26.43 -4.06 -8.23
CA MET A 130 -27.30 -4.05 -9.42
C MET A 130 -26.55 -3.68 -10.70
N ASP A 131 -25.32 -3.17 -10.55
CA ASP A 131 -24.43 -2.78 -11.65
C ASP A 131 -22.95 -2.96 -11.24
N ASP A 132 -22.05 -2.97 -12.24
CA ASP A 132 -20.61 -3.02 -12.03
C ASP A 132 -20.13 -1.77 -11.27
N THR A 133 -19.61 -1.99 -10.07
CA THR A 133 -19.24 -0.92 -9.13
C THR A 133 -17.72 -0.76 -9.08
N SER A 134 -17.21 0.36 -9.60
CA SER A 134 -15.77 0.66 -9.67
C SER A 134 -15.44 2.01 -9.05
N CYS A 135 -14.33 2.08 -8.31
CA CYS A 135 -13.79 3.31 -7.73
C CYS A 135 -12.26 3.30 -7.85
N GLY A 136 -11.70 4.39 -8.35
CA GLY A 136 -10.26 4.64 -8.44
C GLY A 136 -9.88 5.84 -7.60
N VAL A 137 -8.74 5.76 -6.90
CA VAL A 137 -8.23 6.86 -6.09
C VAL A 137 -6.76 7.07 -6.40
N VAL A 138 -6.38 8.31 -6.69
CA VAL A 138 -5.00 8.78 -6.71
C VAL A 138 -4.76 9.66 -5.49
N TYR A 139 -3.63 9.47 -4.83
CA TYR A 139 -3.30 10.18 -3.59
C TYR A 139 -1.88 10.73 -3.67
N PHE A 140 -1.77 12.05 -3.72
CA PHE A 140 -0.51 12.78 -3.78
C PHE A 140 0.05 12.94 -2.37
N ARG A 141 1.16 12.27 -2.08
CA ARG A 141 1.72 12.22 -0.73
C ARG A 141 3.22 11.98 -0.74
N GLU A 142 3.82 12.17 0.43
CA GLU A 142 5.18 11.66 0.66
C GLU A 142 5.18 10.12 0.64
N PRO A 143 6.12 9.50 -0.07
CA PRO A 143 6.30 8.05 -0.06
C PRO A 143 6.49 7.52 1.36
N ARG A 144 5.79 6.43 1.68
CA ARG A 144 5.94 5.72 2.95
C ARG A 144 7.14 4.80 2.84
N GLN A 145 8.13 5.05 3.68
CA GLN A 145 9.35 4.28 3.70
C GLN A 145 9.27 3.15 4.74
N MET A 146 9.81 1.99 4.41
CA MET A 146 10.06 0.93 5.38
C MET A 146 11.42 0.27 5.17
N MET A 147 12.02 -0.22 6.25
CA MET A 147 13.25 -0.99 6.22
C MET A 147 13.01 -2.41 6.74
N ILE A 148 13.49 -3.41 6.00
CA ILE A 148 13.61 -4.78 6.48
C ILE A 148 15.10 -5.08 6.64
N CYS A 149 15.55 -5.27 7.88
CA CYS A 149 16.92 -5.70 8.14
C CYS A 149 16.97 -7.21 8.42
N THR A 150 17.92 -7.92 7.80
CA THR A 150 18.06 -9.37 7.99
C THR A 150 19.51 -9.83 7.91
N GLY A 151 19.86 -10.74 8.81
CA GLY A 151 21.21 -11.25 8.95
C GLY A 151 22.13 -10.25 9.66
N PRO A 152 23.05 -10.72 10.50
CA PRO A 152 24.05 -9.86 11.12
C PRO A 152 25.20 -9.51 10.15
N PRO A 153 25.89 -8.38 10.32
CA PRO A 153 27.09 -8.02 9.54
C PRO A 153 28.22 -9.04 9.74
N PHE A 154 29.04 -9.27 8.69
CA PHE A 154 30.15 -10.23 8.78
C PHE A 154 31.15 -9.83 9.86
N GLU A 155 31.63 -8.59 9.80
CA GLU A 155 32.60 -8.01 10.72
C GLU A 155 31.90 -7.36 11.91
N MET A 156 32.39 -7.63 13.13
CA MET A 156 31.81 -7.08 14.36
C MET A 156 31.90 -5.56 14.44
N GLU A 157 32.88 -4.97 13.76
CA GLU A 157 33.06 -3.52 13.65
C GLU A 157 31.89 -2.85 12.92
N ASN A 158 31.25 -3.58 11.99
CA ASN A 158 30.07 -3.11 11.26
C ASN A 158 28.78 -3.21 12.08
N ASP A 159 28.78 -3.86 13.25
CA ASP A 159 27.61 -3.95 14.12
C ASP A 159 27.11 -2.55 14.52
N VAL A 160 28.02 -1.60 14.78
CA VAL A 160 27.68 -0.22 15.13
C VAL A 160 27.04 0.52 13.96
N VAL A 161 27.64 0.37 12.77
CA VAL A 161 27.11 0.98 11.53
C VAL A 161 25.73 0.44 11.21
N PHE A 162 25.55 -0.88 11.29
CA PHE A 162 24.29 -1.56 11.02
C PHE A 162 23.18 -1.10 11.97
N ALA A 163 23.44 -1.07 13.27
CA ALA A 163 22.45 -0.65 14.25
C ALA A 163 22.07 0.84 14.10
N ASN A 164 23.03 1.71 13.80
CA ASN A 164 22.76 3.13 13.55
C ASN A 164 21.96 3.36 12.27
N MET A 165 22.22 2.61 11.19
CA MET A 165 21.39 2.68 9.98
C MET A 165 19.92 2.34 10.26
N VAL A 166 19.66 1.32 11.09
CA VAL A 166 18.30 0.96 11.52
C VAL A 166 17.72 2.04 12.44
N ASN A 167 18.50 2.54 13.39
CA ASN A 167 18.05 3.56 14.35
C ASN A 167 17.66 4.87 13.65
N ASP A 168 18.47 5.33 12.70
CA ASP A 168 18.35 6.64 12.08
C ASP A 168 17.36 6.65 10.90
N PHE A 169 16.96 5.46 10.42
CA PHE A 169 15.97 5.33 9.36
C PHE A 169 14.62 5.95 9.76
N LYS A 170 14.03 6.73 8.86
CA LYS A 170 12.74 7.40 9.05
C LYS A 170 11.65 6.61 8.33
N GLY A 171 10.97 5.74 9.04
CA GLY A 171 9.94 4.87 8.49
C GLY A 171 9.74 3.63 9.35
N LYS A 172 8.91 2.71 8.86
CA LYS A 172 8.67 1.43 9.56
C LYS A 172 9.93 0.57 9.53
N LYS A 173 10.25 -0.12 10.62
CA LYS A 173 11.46 -0.95 10.78
C LYS A 173 11.08 -2.37 11.18
N VAL A 174 11.42 -3.32 10.33
CA VAL A 174 11.25 -4.75 10.57
C VAL A 174 12.61 -5.41 10.71
N ILE A 175 12.81 -6.14 11.81
CA ILE A 175 14.04 -6.89 12.07
C ILE A 175 13.75 -8.39 11.93
N CYS A 176 14.33 -9.02 10.91
CA CYS A 176 14.20 -10.45 10.68
C CYS A 176 15.47 -11.19 11.13
N GLY A 177 15.37 -11.87 12.28
CA GLY A 177 16.37 -12.77 12.83
C GLY A 177 16.83 -12.38 14.24
N ALA A 178 16.83 -13.37 15.15
CA ALA A 178 17.20 -13.17 16.55
C ALA A 178 18.59 -12.56 16.73
N THR A 179 19.62 -13.14 16.11
CA THR A 179 20.99 -12.61 16.20
C THR A 179 21.11 -11.18 15.64
N THR A 180 20.33 -10.85 14.60
CA THR A 180 20.28 -9.50 14.04
C THR A 180 19.70 -8.53 15.08
N ALA A 181 18.59 -8.93 15.72
CA ALA A 181 17.95 -8.15 16.77
C ALA A 181 18.86 -7.97 17.98
N ASP A 182 19.52 -9.03 18.46
CA ASP A 182 20.44 -9.00 19.60
C ASP A 182 21.59 -8.01 19.39
N ILE A 183 22.14 -7.96 18.17
CA ILE A 183 23.22 -7.02 17.83
C ILE A 183 22.72 -5.58 17.88
N ILE A 184 21.56 -5.30 17.27
CA ILE A 184 20.96 -3.96 17.29
C ILE A 184 20.64 -3.56 18.73
N ALA A 185 19.99 -4.44 19.50
CA ALA A 185 19.63 -4.23 20.89
C ALA A 185 20.86 -3.93 21.76
N ARG A 186 21.94 -4.72 21.60
CA ARG A 186 23.20 -4.52 22.31
C ARG A 186 23.85 -3.18 21.99
N VAL A 187 23.91 -2.80 20.71
CA VAL A 187 24.55 -1.53 20.30
C VAL A 187 23.72 -0.33 20.75
N LEU A 188 22.40 -0.40 20.64
CA LEU A 188 21.49 0.69 21.02
C LEU A 188 21.15 0.69 22.51
N ASN A 189 21.64 -0.30 23.27
CA ASN A 189 21.34 -0.51 24.68
C ASN A 189 19.83 -0.55 24.96
N ARG A 190 19.13 -1.43 24.24
CA ARG A 190 17.67 -1.65 24.33
C ARG A 190 17.37 -3.09 24.71
N GLU A 191 16.21 -3.30 25.33
CA GLU A 191 15.72 -4.63 25.70
C GLU A 191 14.76 -5.18 24.64
N ILE A 192 14.85 -6.49 24.39
CA ILE A 192 13.93 -7.23 23.53
C ILE A 192 12.92 -7.95 24.42
N GLU A 193 11.65 -7.77 24.13
CA GLU A 193 10.54 -8.47 24.78
C GLU A 193 9.91 -9.48 23.81
N ASP A 194 9.94 -10.76 24.18
CA ASP A 194 9.33 -11.82 23.37
C ASP A 194 7.82 -11.91 23.62
N SER A 195 7.06 -12.06 22.54
CA SER A 195 5.65 -12.45 22.62
C SER A 195 5.53 -13.94 22.89
N PHE A 196 4.55 -14.33 23.69
CA PHE A 196 4.15 -15.74 23.86
C PHE A 196 2.90 -16.11 23.04
N ASN A 197 2.44 -15.20 22.17
CA ASN A 197 1.29 -15.44 21.30
C ASN A 197 1.73 -16.09 19.99
N PHE A 198 1.29 -17.32 19.76
CA PHE A 198 1.54 -18.09 18.54
C PHE A 198 0.38 -17.89 17.55
N ASP A 199 0.49 -16.82 16.75
CA ASP A 199 -0.50 -16.47 15.72
C ASP A 199 -0.33 -17.28 14.41
N ASP A 200 0.78 -18.01 14.27
CA ASP A 200 1.14 -18.79 13.09
C ASP A 200 1.67 -20.17 13.52
N PRO A 201 1.16 -21.30 12.98
CA PRO A 201 1.62 -22.63 13.37
C PRO A 201 3.01 -22.99 12.85
N ASP A 202 3.50 -22.32 11.80
CA ASP A 202 4.76 -22.65 11.12
C ASP A 202 5.91 -21.72 11.54
N LEU A 203 5.59 -20.60 12.20
CA LEU A 203 6.56 -19.58 12.57
C LEU A 203 6.57 -19.33 14.08
N PRO A 204 7.73 -19.04 14.67
CA PRO A 204 7.81 -18.62 16.07
C PRO A 204 7.11 -17.27 16.28
N PRO A 205 6.79 -16.92 17.53
CA PRO A 205 6.16 -15.65 17.85
C PRO A 205 7.09 -14.48 17.52
N VAL A 206 6.49 -13.29 17.45
CA VAL A 206 7.21 -12.03 17.23
C VAL A 206 7.87 -11.55 18.53
N SER A 207 8.87 -10.69 18.41
CA SER A 207 9.44 -9.95 19.53
C SER A 207 9.27 -8.45 19.31
N TYR A 208 9.48 -7.66 20.36
CA TYR A 208 9.36 -6.21 20.34
C TYR A 208 10.60 -5.57 20.95
N MET A 209 10.96 -4.39 20.46
CA MET A 209 12.05 -3.57 20.98
C MET A 209 11.73 -2.12 20.64
N GLU A 210 12.09 -1.18 21.51
CA GLU A 210 11.96 0.24 21.21
C GLU A 210 12.65 0.59 19.87
N GLY A 211 11.94 1.32 19.01
CA GLY A 211 12.43 1.73 17.71
C GLY A 211 12.43 0.65 16.62
N ALA A 212 11.80 -0.51 16.86
CA ALA A 212 11.46 -1.49 15.83
C ALA A 212 9.93 -1.74 15.84
N ASP A 213 9.30 -1.73 14.67
CA ASP A 213 7.86 -1.99 14.54
C ASP A 213 7.53 -3.48 14.65
N LEU A 214 8.46 -4.35 14.25
CA LEU A 214 8.28 -5.79 14.27
C LEU A 214 9.63 -6.52 14.30
N ILE A 215 9.79 -7.48 15.21
CA ILE A 215 10.92 -8.42 15.20
C ILE A 215 10.39 -9.84 14.97
N THR A 216 11.02 -10.58 14.07
CA THR A 216 10.62 -11.95 13.72
C THR A 216 11.82 -12.89 13.67
N GLU A 217 11.55 -14.19 13.46
CA GLU A 217 12.58 -15.10 12.94
C GLU A 217 13.13 -14.56 11.61
N GLY A 218 14.30 -15.00 11.19
CA GLY A 218 14.93 -14.51 9.96
C GLY A 218 14.32 -15.12 8.71
N ILE A 219 14.95 -16.19 8.25
CA ILE A 219 14.83 -16.65 6.87
C ILE A 219 13.55 -17.44 6.60
N LEU A 220 13.01 -18.15 7.60
CA LEU A 220 11.76 -18.89 7.46
C LEU A 220 10.59 -17.91 7.30
N THR A 221 10.59 -16.85 8.11
CA THR A 221 9.58 -15.79 8.00
C THR A 221 9.63 -15.14 6.63
N LEU A 222 10.82 -14.75 6.14
CA LEU A 222 10.98 -14.17 4.79
C LEU A 222 10.62 -15.17 3.68
N GLY A 223 10.89 -16.46 3.88
CA GLY A 223 10.43 -17.52 2.98
C GLY A 223 8.92 -17.55 2.86
N LYS A 224 8.20 -17.52 3.99
CA LYS A 224 6.72 -17.48 4.01
C LYS A 224 6.17 -16.18 3.41
N VAL A 225 6.79 -15.03 3.68
CA VAL A 225 6.48 -13.73 3.03
C VAL A 225 6.55 -13.86 1.51
N THR A 226 7.60 -14.50 0.99
CA THR A 226 7.76 -14.72 -0.46
C THR A 226 6.59 -15.51 -1.04
N GLU A 227 6.16 -16.58 -0.39
CA GLU A 227 5.05 -17.41 -0.86
C GLU A 227 3.71 -16.67 -0.79
N ILE A 228 3.45 -15.91 0.28
CA ILE A 228 2.25 -15.07 0.39
C ILE A 228 2.24 -14.04 -0.76
N LEU A 229 3.33 -13.31 -0.99
CA LEU A 229 3.38 -12.29 -2.07
C LEU A 229 3.17 -12.88 -3.47
N LYS A 230 3.72 -14.07 -3.74
CA LYS A 230 3.49 -14.78 -5.01
C LYS A 230 2.01 -15.06 -5.24
N GLN A 231 1.33 -15.58 -4.23
CA GLN A 231 -0.08 -16.00 -4.32
C GLN A 231 -1.07 -14.84 -4.12
N TYR A 232 -0.59 -13.71 -3.60
CA TYR A 232 -1.44 -12.56 -3.23
C TYR A 232 -2.30 -12.07 -4.41
N ASN A 233 -3.57 -11.83 -4.13
CA ASN A 233 -4.56 -11.29 -5.05
C ASN A 233 -5.65 -10.54 -4.25
N SER A 234 -6.64 -9.99 -4.95
CA SER A 234 -7.72 -9.19 -4.33
C SER A 234 -8.57 -9.93 -3.30
N THR A 235 -8.57 -11.27 -3.27
CA THR A 235 -9.33 -12.08 -2.30
C THR A 235 -8.46 -12.60 -1.16
N THR A 236 -7.16 -12.32 -1.18
CA THR A 236 -6.21 -12.77 -0.15
C THR A 236 -6.52 -12.10 1.19
N ARG A 237 -6.73 -12.90 2.23
CA ARG A 237 -6.94 -12.44 3.60
C ARG A 237 -5.69 -12.72 4.42
N LEU A 238 -5.02 -11.65 4.83
CA LEU A 238 -3.85 -11.74 5.70
C LEU A 238 -4.28 -12.04 7.13
N SER A 239 -3.58 -12.98 7.74
CA SER A 239 -3.78 -13.39 9.14
C SER A 239 -3.04 -12.46 10.11
N LYS A 240 -2.89 -12.87 11.37
CA LYS A 240 -2.11 -12.15 12.38
C LYS A 240 -0.67 -12.65 12.52
N GLY A 241 -0.28 -13.66 11.73
CA GLY A 241 1.05 -14.26 11.77
C GLY A 241 2.19 -13.28 11.44
N PRO A 242 3.45 -13.58 11.83
CA PRO A 242 4.60 -12.72 11.58
C PRO A 242 4.77 -12.37 10.09
N ALA A 243 4.65 -13.37 9.20
CA ALA A 243 4.78 -13.16 7.76
C ALA A 243 3.63 -12.31 7.19
N ASP A 244 2.39 -12.54 7.63
CA ASP A 244 1.22 -11.74 7.22
C ASP A 244 1.37 -10.27 7.62
N ARG A 245 1.88 -10.01 8.83
CA ARG A 245 2.16 -8.64 9.29
C ARG A 245 3.20 -7.95 8.42
N ILE A 246 4.30 -8.64 8.07
CA ILE A 246 5.31 -8.11 7.15
C ILE A 246 4.68 -7.81 5.78
N VAL A 247 3.89 -8.73 5.21
CA VAL A 247 3.22 -8.51 3.91
C VAL A 247 2.29 -7.30 3.99
N LYS A 248 1.51 -7.16 5.07
CA LYS A 248 0.66 -5.98 5.27
C LYS A 248 1.49 -4.69 5.26
N MET A 249 2.60 -4.66 6.01
CA MET A 249 3.50 -3.49 6.05
C MET A 249 4.14 -3.18 4.70
N LEU A 250 4.52 -4.21 3.93
CA LEU A 250 5.06 -4.08 2.57
C LEU A 250 4.04 -3.47 1.60
N LEU A 251 2.78 -3.91 1.67
CA LEU A 251 1.73 -3.38 0.80
C LEU A 251 1.35 -1.93 1.13
N GLU A 252 1.45 -1.56 2.42
CA GLU A 252 1.19 -0.20 2.92
C GLU A 252 2.34 0.80 2.69
N SER A 253 3.53 0.32 2.29
CA SER A 253 4.72 1.13 2.05
C SER A 253 5.00 1.28 0.55
N ASP A 254 5.71 2.33 0.16
CA ASP A 254 6.01 2.65 -1.25
C ASP A 254 7.48 2.39 -1.58
N GLU A 255 8.36 2.82 -0.66
CA GLU A 255 9.81 2.65 -0.74
C GLU A 255 10.26 1.63 0.32
N ILE A 256 10.89 0.56 -0.11
CA ILE A 256 11.23 -0.59 0.71
C ILE A 256 12.75 -0.81 0.67
N HIS A 257 13.41 -0.62 1.81
CA HIS A 257 14.84 -0.75 1.95
C HIS A 257 15.18 -2.07 2.63
N PHE A 258 15.90 -2.94 1.94
CA PHE A 258 16.47 -4.11 2.58
C PHE A 258 17.89 -3.82 3.04
N LEU A 259 18.16 -4.02 4.33
CA LEU A 259 19.49 -3.96 4.92
C LEU A 259 19.95 -5.38 5.27
N ILE A 260 20.84 -5.95 4.47
CA ILE A 260 21.21 -7.36 4.54
C ILE A 260 22.62 -7.53 5.11
N GLY A 261 22.71 -8.16 6.27
CA GLY A 261 23.98 -8.58 6.85
C GLY A 261 24.57 -9.80 6.13
N THR A 262 25.89 -9.77 5.96
CA THR A 262 26.68 -10.73 5.19
C THR A 262 27.38 -11.80 6.05
N ARG A 263 27.08 -11.90 7.35
CA ARG A 263 27.63 -12.98 8.19
C ARG A 263 27.03 -14.34 7.82
N ILE A 264 27.90 -15.34 7.71
CA ILE A 264 27.54 -16.76 7.66
C ILE A 264 27.39 -17.24 9.11
N ASN A 265 26.32 -17.98 9.41
CA ASN A 265 26.09 -18.50 10.75
C ASN A 265 27.13 -19.59 11.09
N ILE A 266 28.07 -19.29 11.99
CA ILE A 266 29.20 -20.17 12.35
C ILE A 266 28.74 -21.36 13.24
N ALA A 267 27.53 -21.30 13.80
CA ALA A 267 26.99 -22.33 14.70
C ALA A 267 26.66 -23.67 14.02
N HIS A 268 26.65 -23.71 12.68
CA HIS A 268 26.60 -24.94 11.91
C HIS A 268 27.97 -25.15 11.26
N GLN A 269 28.78 -26.11 11.72
CA GLN A 269 29.98 -26.54 11.00
C GLN A 269 29.62 -27.60 9.96
N ASP A 270 28.76 -27.24 9.01
CA ASP A 270 28.44 -28.08 7.85
C ASP A 270 29.20 -27.53 6.62
N PRO A 271 29.98 -28.34 5.88
CA PRO A 271 30.68 -27.95 4.64
C PRO A 271 29.80 -27.27 3.57
N ASN A 272 28.47 -27.30 3.71
CA ASN A 272 27.51 -26.60 2.85
C ASN A 272 27.27 -25.12 3.24
N LEU A 273 28.05 -24.52 4.14
CA LEU A 273 27.86 -23.16 4.68
C LEU A 273 27.76 -21.96 3.72
N PRO A 274 28.28 -21.98 2.47
CA PRO A 274 27.96 -20.94 1.49
C PRO A 274 26.45 -20.83 1.19
N VAL A 275 25.69 -21.89 1.44
CA VAL A 275 24.28 -22.04 1.05
C VAL A 275 23.36 -21.12 1.84
N GLU A 276 23.58 -20.84 3.13
CA GLU A 276 22.63 -20.05 3.93
C GLU A 276 22.61 -18.55 3.54
N LEU A 277 23.80 -17.96 3.31
CA LEU A 277 23.89 -16.60 2.75
C LEU A 277 23.31 -16.52 1.35
N GLU A 278 23.59 -17.52 0.52
CA GLU A 278 23.02 -17.62 -0.82
C GLU A 278 21.49 -17.75 -0.76
N ILE A 279 20.95 -18.50 0.20
CA ILE A 279 19.51 -18.61 0.45
C ILE A 279 18.94 -17.25 0.86
N ARG A 280 19.53 -16.54 1.84
CA ARG A 280 19.04 -15.22 2.28
C ARG A 280 19.03 -14.21 1.13
N ARG A 281 20.14 -14.11 0.40
CA ARG A 281 20.25 -13.23 -0.78
C ARG A 281 19.21 -13.59 -1.83
N THR A 282 18.99 -14.88 -2.08
CA THR A 282 18.01 -15.36 -3.05
C THR A 282 16.58 -15.04 -2.62
N VAL A 283 16.23 -15.26 -1.35
CA VAL A 283 14.90 -14.96 -0.81
C VAL A 283 14.63 -13.46 -0.86
N VAL A 284 15.55 -12.62 -0.39
CA VAL A 284 15.39 -11.16 -0.44
C VAL A 284 15.25 -10.66 -1.88
N LYS A 285 16.09 -11.13 -2.81
CA LYS A 285 15.97 -10.76 -4.23
C LYS A 285 14.65 -11.20 -4.86
N ARG A 286 14.11 -12.36 -4.46
CA ARG A 286 12.78 -12.81 -4.90
C ARG A 286 11.67 -11.90 -4.39
N ILE A 287 11.73 -11.51 -3.11
CA ILE A 287 10.78 -10.56 -2.52
C ILE A 287 10.87 -9.22 -3.25
N ALA A 288 12.07 -8.66 -3.40
CA ALA A 288 12.31 -7.40 -4.10
C ALA A 288 11.68 -7.40 -5.50
N ARG A 289 11.98 -8.45 -6.28
CA ARG A 289 11.42 -8.60 -7.63
C ARG A 289 9.89 -8.70 -7.63
N LEU A 290 9.28 -9.40 -6.67
CA LEU A 290 7.83 -9.46 -6.56
C LEU A 290 7.24 -8.09 -6.26
N LEU A 291 7.87 -7.33 -5.36
CA LEU A 291 7.45 -5.98 -4.99
C LEU A 291 7.53 -5.00 -6.17
N GLU A 292 8.61 -5.06 -6.95
CA GLU A 292 8.80 -4.25 -8.16
C GLU A 292 7.84 -4.66 -9.27
N ASP A 293 7.87 -5.94 -9.69
CA ASP A 293 7.16 -6.43 -10.88
C ASP A 293 5.63 -6.50 -10.68
N LYS A 294 5.17 -6.91 -9.49
CA LYS A 294 3.74 -7.19 -9.23
C LYS A 294 3.04 -6.07 -8.45
N PHE A 295 3.76 -5.36 -7.58
CA PHE A 295 3.18 -4.36 -6.70
C PHE A 295 3.67 -2.93 -6.99
N LEU A 296 4.54 -2.76 -7.99
CA LEU A 296 5.06 -1.48 -8.46
C LEU A 296 5.68 -0.63 -7.32
N LYS A 297 6.40 -1.30 -6.41
CA LYS A 297 7.11 -0.66 -5.29
C LYS A 297 8.53 -0.30 -5.69
N GLU A 298 9.07 0.75 -5.06
CA GLU A 298 10.50 1.06 -5.15
C GLU A 298 11.27 0.26 -4.11
N VAL A 299 12.30 -0.48 -4.53
CA VAL A 299 13.07 -1.35 -3.65
C VAL A 299 14.55 -1.04 -3.76
N SER A 300 15.23 -0.96 -2.61
CA SER A 300 16.69 -0.84 -2.55
C SER A 300 17.30 -1.94 -1.69
N LEU A 301 18.45 -2.47 -2.09
CA LEU A 301 19.18 -3.52 -1.38
C LEU A 301 20.54 -3.01 -0.96
N THR A 302 20.82 -3.00 0.35
CA THR A 302 22.13 -2.65 0.90
C THR A 302 22.74 -3.85 1.61
N PHE A 303 23.99 -4.17 1.32
CA PHE A 303 24.72 -5.28 1.93
C PHE A 303 25.84 -4.77 2.83
N ILE A 304 26.02 -5.40 4.00
CA ILE A 304 26.97 -4.98 5.05
C ILE A 304 27.51 -6.15 5.86
#